data_AF-A0A1Y3BIJ3-F1
#
_entry.id   AF-A0A1Y3BIJ3-F1
#
_cell.length_a   1.000
_cell.length_b   1.000
_cell.length_c   1.000
_cell.angle_alpha   90.00
_cell.angle_beta   90.00
_cell.angle_gamma   90.00
#
_symmetry.space_group_name_H-M   'P 1'
#
loop_
_entity.id
_entity.type
_entity.pdbx_description
1 polymer ?
#
loop_
_entity_poly.entity_id
_entity_poly.type
_entity_poly.pdbx_seq_one_letter_code
_entity_poly.pdbx_strand_id
1 'polypeptide(L)'
;MNRRRDRRKRYTIVGHPFWMAPEMMHRDKYDERVDIYSFGIILLEIIGSVNADPDVLKRNRDFSVDKKYFFDTYVDRSCPEVFWRIAFLCTELNPDMRYD
;
A
#
# COMPACT_ATOMS: atom_id res chain seq x y z
N MET A 1 -21.08 -20.61 -22.29
CA MET A 1 -20.50 -19.26 -22.42
C MET A 1 -21.25 -18.29 -21.51
N ASN A 2 -20.81 -18.12 -20.25
CA ASN A 2 -21.41 -17.14 -19.34
C ASN A 2 -20.65 -15.82 -19.46
N ARG A 3 -21.22 -14.86 -20.21
CA ARG A 3 -20.78 -13.45 -20.17
C ARG A 3 -21.11 -12.88 -18.79
N ARG A 4 -20.16 -12.92 -17.85
CA ARG A 4 -20.20 -12.02 -16.69
C ARG A 4 -20.23 -10.61 -17.26
N ARG A 5 -21.31 -9.86 -16.99
CA ARG A 5 -21.42 -8.44 -17.33
C ARG A 5 -20.18 -7.75 -16.75
N ASP A 6 -19.28 -7.30 -17.63
CA ASP A 6 -18.27 -6.31 -17.28
C ASP A 6 -19.01 -5.07 -16.81
N ARG A 7 -19.24 -4.99 -15.49
CA ARG A 7 -19.69 -3.77 -14.85
C ARG A 7 -18.54 -2.80 -15.12
N ARG A 8 -18.71 -1.85 -16.05
CA ARG A 8 -17.76 -0.76 -16.26
C ARG A 8 -17.57 -0.06 -14.91
N LYS A 9 -16.60 -0.50 -14.12
CA LYS A 9 -16.22 0.11 -12.85
C LYS A 9 -15.70 1.49 -13.23
N ARG A 10 -16.48 2.53 -12.90
CA ARG A 10 -16.10 3.91 -13.16
C ARG A 10 -15.16 4.30 -12.03
N TYR A 11 -13.87 4.21 -12.30
CA TYR A 11 -12.82 4.56 -11.35
C TYR A 11 -12.73 6.08 -11.24
N THR A 12 -13.20 6.64 -10.12
CA THR A 12 -12.99 8.04 -9.76
C THR A 12 -11.78 8.13 -8.84
N ILE A 13 -10.84 9.02 -9.09
CA ILE A 13 -9.71 9.25 -8.19
C ILE A 13 -10.25 9.98 -6.96
N VAL A 14 -10.51 9.24 -5.89
CA VAL A 14 -10.98 9.73 -4.60
C VAL A 14 -10.24 9.00 -3.49
N GLY A 15 -9.89 9.69 -2.41
CA GLY A 15 -9.15 9.12 -1.29
C GLY A 15 -8.15 10.10 -0.70
N HIS A 16 -7.76 9.88 0.56
CA HIS A 16 -6.70 10.67 1.18
C HIS A 16 -5.34 10.24 0.60
N PRO A 17 -4.50 11.18 0.11
CA PRO A 17 -3.33 10.85 -0.71
C PRO A 17 -2.30 9.95 -0.01
N PHE A 18 -2.22 9.98 1.32
CA PHE A 18 -1.19 9.24 2.08
C PHE A 18 -1.38 7.72 2.10
N TRP A 19 -2.63 7.26 1.89
CA TRP A 19 -2.99 5.83 1.81
C TRP A 19 -3.25 5.37 0.37
N MET A 20 -3.17 6.28 -0.60
CA MET A 20 -3.51 6.00 -1.99
C MET A 20 -2.41 5.16 -2.66
N ALA A 21 -2.81 4.14 -3.41
CA ALA A 21 -1.89 3.28 -4.13
C ALA A 21 -1.16 4.05 -5.27
N PRO A 22 0.09 3.69 -5.61
CA PRO A 22 0.85 4.39 -6.64
C PRO A 22 0.14 4.49 -8.00
N GLU A 23 -0.54 3.43 -8.43
CA GLU A 23 -1.29 3.40 -9.69
C GLU A 23 -2.48 4.38 -9.69
N MET A 24 -3.10 4.66 -8.52
CA MET A 24 -4.14 5.68 -8.40
C MET A 24 -3.54 7.08 -8.51
N MET A 25 -2.36 7.30 -7.89
CA MET A 25 -1.63 8.58 -7.94
C MET A 25 -1.17 8.91 -9.37
N HIS A 26 -0.74 7.88 -10.13
CA HIS A 26 -0.38 8.00 -11.54
C HIS A 26 -1.59 8.09 -12.49
N ARG A 27 -2.81 7.93 -11.98
CA ARG A 27 -4.06 7.89 -12.76
C ARG A 27 -4.14 6.71 -13.74
N ASP A 28 -3.45 5.63 -13.43
CA ASP A 28 -3.50 4.39 -14.18
C ASP A 28 -4.83 3.66 -13.96
N LYS A 29 -5.09 2.61 -14.75
CA LYS A 29 -6.19 1.69 -14.45
C LYS A 29 -5.84 0.91 -13.19
N TYR A 30 -6.77 0.90 -12.25
CA TYR A 30 -6.64 0.17 -11.00
C TYR A 30 -7.85 -0.74 -10.77
N ASP A 31 -7.76 -1.62 -9.78
CA ASP A 31 -8.82 -2.53 -9.33
C ASP A 31 -8.91 -2.49 -7.79
N GLU A 32 -9.56 -3.48 -7.16
CA GLU A 32 -9.69 -3.56 -5.70
C GLU A 32 -8.35 -3.71 -4.94
N ARG A 33 -7.24 -4.01 -5.61
CA ARG A 33 -5.93 -4.19 -4.94
C ARG A 33 -5.34 -2.88 -4.43
N VAL A 34 -5.91 -1.75 -4.81
CA VAL A 34 -5.60 -0.45 -4.19
C VAL A 34 -5.94 -0.43 -2.71
N ASP A 35 -7.00 -1.15 -2.31
CA ASP A 35 -7.43 -1.25 -0.91
C ASP A 35 -6.44 -2.09 -0.10
N ILE A 36 -5.80 -3.10 -0.73
CA ILE A 36 -4.71 -3.89 -0.11
C ILE A 36 -3.50 -2.98 0.18
N TYR A 37 -3.17 -2.08 -0.75
CA TYR A 37 -2.10 -1.10 -0.52
C TYR A 37 -2.43 -0.18 0.65
N SER A 38 -3.65 0.38 0.69
CA SER A 38 -4.09 1.23 1.79
C SER A 38 -4.06 0.49 3.14
N PHE A 39 -4.46 -0.78 3.16
CA PHE A 39 -4.33 -1.65 4.33
C PHE A 39 -2.86 -1.83 4.75
N GLY A 40 -1.96 -2.02 3.80
CA GLY A 40 -0.52 -2.07 4.05
C GLY A 40 0.01 -0.79 4.71
N ILE A 41 -0.44 0.39 4.27
CA ILE A 41 -0.08 1.66 4.91
C ILE A 41 -0.57 1.70 6.37
N ILE A 42 -1.81 1.28 6.64
CA ILE A 42 -2.34 1.21 8.01
C ILE A 42 -1.52 0.25 8.89
N LEU A 43 -1.10 -0.90 8.36
CA LEU A 43 -0.23 -1.81 9.09
C LEU A 43 1.11 -1.17 9.45
N LEU A 44 1.70 -0.39 8.54
CA LEU A 44 2.93 0.35 8.83
C LEU A 44 2.74 1.42 9.90
N GLU A 45 1.61 2.13 9.89
CA GLU A 45 1.26 3.08 10.96
C GLU A 45 1.17 2.38 12.32
N ILE A 46 0.56 1.19 12.38
CA ILE A 46 0.45 0.39 13.61
C ILE A 46 1.82 -0.09 14.08
N ILE A 47 2.61 -0.67 13.18
CA ILE A 47 3.94 -1.23 13.50
C ILE A 47 4.88 -0.13 13.99
N GLY A 48 4.94 1.00 13.28
CA GLY A 48 5.82 2.10 13.63
C GLY A 48 5.26 3.05 14.67
N SER A 49 3.96 2.95 15.01
CA SER A 49 3.24 3.97 15.78
C SER A 49 3.45 5.38 15.21
N VAL A 50 3.35 5.49 13.88
CA VAL A 50 3.62 6.72 13.13
C VAL A 50 2.44 7.11 12.24
N ASN A 51 2.41 8.37 11.82
CA ASN A 51 1.45 8.87 10.83
C ASN A 51 1.86 8.49 9.40
N ALA A 52 0.90 8.20 8.53
CA ALA A 52 1.14 7.93 7.10
C ALA A 52 1.69 9.10 6.28
N ASP A 53 1.78 10.31 6.84
CA ASP A 53 2.37 11.49 6.22
C ASP A 53 3.77 11.17 5.62
N PRO A 54 4.03 11.49 4.33
CA PRO A 54 5.33 11.27 3.70
C PRO A 54 6.52 11.94 4.40
N ASP A 55 6.30 12.96 5.24
CA ASP A 55 7.35 13.55 6.07
C ASP A 55 7.81 12.61 7.20
N VAL A 56 6.97 11.65 7.59
CA VAL A 56 7.26 10.62 8.60
C VAL A 56 7.44 9.26 7.93
N LEU A 57 6.41 8.75 7.27
CA LEU A 57 6.43 7.47 6.57
C LEU A 57 6.93 7.67 5.13
N LYS A 58 8.26 7.69 4.98
CA LYS A 58 8.95 8.06 3.74
C LYS A 58 8.45 7.28 2.52
N ARG A 59 8.24 8.04 1.44
CA ARG A 59 7.88 7.54 0.11
C ARG A 59 9.01 7.79 -0.86
N ASN A 60 9.22 6.85 -1.78
CA ASN A 60 10.09 7.01 -2.93
C ASN A 60 9.44 7.90 -3.99
N ARG A 61 10.20 8.25 -5.03
CA ARG A 61 9.72 9.09 -6.15
C ARG A 61 8.57 8.46 -6.95
N ASP A 62 8.48 7.13 -6.93
CA ASP A 62 7.41 6.35 -7.57
C ASP A 62 6.19 6.13 -6.64
N PHE A 63 6.14 6.86 -5.52
CA PHE A 63 5.13 6.75 -4.46
C PHE A 63 5.15 5.45 -3.65
N SER A 64 6.08 4.53 -3.90
CA SER A 64 6.26 3.34 -3.07
C SER A 64 6.79 3.70 -1.67
N VAL A 65 6.56 2.84 -0.69
CA VAL A 65 7.13 2.99 0.66
C VAL A 65 8.64 2.72 0.61
N ASP A 66 9.45 3.55 1.29
CA ASP A 66 10.85 3.21 1.56
C ASP A 66 10.92 2.15 2.67
N LYS A 67 10.78 0.89 2.25
CA LYS A 67 10.75 -0.29 3.14
C LYS A 67 12.03 -0.42 3.97
N LYS A 68 13.19 -0.06 3.39
CA LYS A 68 14.48 -0.15 4.09
C LYS A 68 14.53 0.89 5.21
N TYR A 69 14.22 2.15 4.90
CA TYR A 69 14.16 3.20 5.91
C TYR A 69 13.16 2.86 7.02
N PHE A 70 11.97 2.36 6.65
CA PHE A 70 10.96 1.98 7.63
C PHE A 70 11.44 0.87 8.55
N PHE A 71 12.02 -0.19 7.99
CA PHE A 71 12.53 -1.32 8.76
C PHE A 71 13.60 -0.88 9.76
N ASP A 72 14.59 -0.12 9.28
CA ASP A 72 15.72 0.33 10.10
C ASP A 72 15.31 1.33 11.19
N THR A 73 14.23 2.09 10.97
CA THR A 73 13.80 3.17 11.87
C THR A 73 12.73 2.73 12.87
N TYR A 74 11.76 1.91 12.45
CA TYR A 74 10.53 1.67 13.21
C TYR A 74 10.29 0.22 13.61
N VAL A 75 10.93 -0.75 12.95
CA VAL A 75 10.71 -2.17 13.26
C VAL A 75 11.61 -2.58 14.43
N ASP A 76 11.00 -2.76 15.60
CA ASP A 76 11.69 -3.29 16.78
C ASP A 76 11.91 -4.82 16.69
N ARG A 77 12.91 -5.34 17.43
CA ARG A 77 13.21 -6.77 17.50
C ARG A 77 12.08 -7.63 18.06
N SER A 78 11.19 -7.04 18.85
CA SER A 78 10.00 -7.71 19.37
C SER A 78 8.87 -7.85 18.34
N CYS A 79 8.93 -7.10 17.23
CA CYS A 79 7.93 -7.19 16.17
C CYS A 79 8.05 -8.55 15.46
N PRO A 80 7.01 -9.40 15.47
CA PRO A 80 7.06 -10.68 14.79
C PRO A 80 7.33 -10.52 13.30
N GLU A 81 8.24 -11.35 12.76
CA GLU A 81 8.69 -11.26 11.37
C GLU A 81 7.54 -11.20 10.36
N VAL A 82 6.53 -12.04 10.59
CA VAL A 82 5.38 -12.15 9.69
C VAL A 82 4.60 -10.83 9.59
N PHE A 83 4.60 -10.00 10.64
CA PHE A 83 3.73 -8.85 10.73
C PHE A 83 4.22 -7.71 9.82
N TRP A 84 5.50 -7.37 9.89
CA TRP A 84 6.08 -6.39 8.97
C TRP A 84 6.26 -6.95 7.55
N ARG A 85 6.45 -8.26 7.38
CA ARG A 85 6.50 -8.89 6.04
C ARG A 85 5.17 -8.77 5.31
N ILE A 86 4.04 -9.00 5.99
CA ILE A 86 2.71 -8.80 5.41
C ILE A 86 2.51 -7.33 5.04
N ALA A 87 2.89 -6.38 5.91
CA ALA A 87 2.80 -4.96 5.59
C ALA A 87 3.62 -4.59 4.33
N PHE A 88 4.81 -5.16 4.18
CA PHE A 88 5.64 -4.95 3.00
C PHE A 88 5.06 -5.58 1.74
N LEU A 89 4.48 -6.78 1.85
CA LEU A 89 3.81 -7.44 0.73
C LEU A 89 2.61 -6.61 0.26
N CYS A 90 1.74 -6.18 1.19
CA CYS A 90 0.59 -5.36 0.86
C CYS A 90 0.97 -4.03 0.17
N THR A 91 2.16 -3.49 0.48
CA THR A 91 2.68 -2.24 -0.11
C THR A 91 3.58 -2.46 -1.33
N GLU A 92 3.51 -3.62 -1.99
CA GLU A 92 4.21 -3.83 -3.26
C GLU A 92 3.74 -2.86 -4.36
N LEU A 93 4.70 -2.40 -5.16
CA LEU A 93 4.41 -1.49 -6.27
C LEU A 93 3.56 -2.18 -7.34
N ASN A 94 3.89 -3.44 -7.65
CA ASN A 94 3.10 -4.27 -8.54
C ASN A 94 1.86 -4.80 -7.79
N PRO A 95 0.61 -4.44 -8.19
CA PRO A 95 -0.60 -4.91 -7.53
C PRO A 95 -0.74 -6.43 -7.52
N ASP A 96 -0.24 -7.14 -8.54
CA ASP A 96 -0.28 -8.60 -8.62
C ASP A 96 0.57 -9.28 -7.53
N MET A 97 1.51 -8.56 -6.92
CA MET A 97 2.40 -9.10 -5.87
C MET A 97 1.89 -8.78 -4.46
N ARG A 98 0.76 -8.07 -4.30
CA ARG A 98 0.26 -7.62 -2.99
C ARG A 98 -0.39 -8.72 -2.14
N TYR A 99 -0.61 -9.88 -2.75
CA TYR A 99 -1.14 -11.09 -2.13
C TYR A 99 -0.52 -12.29 -2.85
N ASP A 100 -0.40 -13.41 -2.14
CA ASP A 100 -0.06 -14.72 -2.71
C ASP A 100 -1.37 -15.48 -3.03
#